data_AF-A0A7V9QQX8-F1
#
_entry.id   AF-A0A7V9QQX8-F1
#
_cell.length_a   1.000
_cell.length_b   1.000
_cell.length_c   1.000
_cell.angle_alpha   90.00
_cell.angle_beta   90.00
_cell.angle_gamma   90.00
#
_symmetry.space_group_name_H-M   'P 1'
#
loop_
_entity.id
_entity.type
_entity.pdbx_description
1 polymer ?
#
loop_
_entity_poly.entity_id
_entity_poly.type
_entity_poly.pdbx_seq_one_letter_code
_entity_poly.pdbx_strand_id
1 'polypeptide(L)'
;MKALERDTARKLLIGLAAIVFVTGLGFWVWNPEPPTGGREDLKPGSSPTATVAAGREGQVDIPGIVAANIFSAKRTAPSRRYDPANLDGPDVSSGAPDMAMESPPQVGLPQLFGTVVGPAGAMALMQGDSSDGPGRLFREGDRIGQFRIVKVKTNSVIVSGPSGRVEIPVERNRTGAQ
;
A
#
# COMPACT_ATOMS: atom_id res chain seq x y z
N MET A 1 8.57 27.84 -58.11
CA MET A 1 7.60 27.88 -56.99
C MET A 1 8.03 27.06 -55.76
N LYS A 2 8.71 25.90 -55.87
CA LYS A 2 9.17 25.05 -54.73
C LYS A 2 10.21 25.66 -53.75
N ALA A 3 10.73 26.85 -54.00
CA ALA A 3 11.71 27.50 -53.13
C ALA A 3 11.03 28.33 -52.02
N LEU A 4 9.89 28.94 -52.33
CA LEU A 4 9.16 29.80 -51.39
C LEU A 4 8.49 28.98 -50.27
N GLU A 5 8.01 27.78 -50.56
CA GLU A 5 7.39 26.88 -49.56
C GLU A 5 8.39 26.38 -48.52
N ARG A 6 9.65 26.17 -48.91
CA ARG A 6 10.71 25.69 -48.00
C ARG A 6 11.10 26.74 -46.97
N ASP A 7 11.12 28.01 -47.36
CA ASP A 7 11.42 29.12 -46.44
C ASP A 7 10.29 29.34 -45.44
N THR A 8 9.04 29.23 -45.87
CA THR A 8 7.88 29.33 -44.97
C THR A 8 7.87 28.18 -43.97
N ALA A 9 8.08 26.94 -44.43
CA ALA A 9 8.14 25.77 -43.54
C ALA A 9 9.28 25.87 -42.52
N ARG A 10 10.45 26.37 -42.93
CA ARG A 10 11.61 26.56 -42.05
C ARG A 10 11.34 27.62 -40.99
N LYS A 11 10.74 28.76 -41.36
CA LYS A 11 10.34 29.82 -40.41
C LYS A 11 9.30 29.31 -39.41
N LEU A 12 8.35 28.48 -39.86
CA LEU A 12 7.31 27.89 -39.01
C LEU A 12 7.91 26.90 -37.98
N LEU A 13 8.83 26.04 -38.42
CA LEU A 13 9.54 25.12 -37.53
C LEU A 13 10.40 25.84 -36.49
N ILE A 14 11.11 26.89 -36.88
CA ILE A 14 11.91 27.70 -35.96
C ILE A 14 11.01 28.40 -34.93
N GLY A 15 9.89 28.98 -35.37
CA GLY A 15 8.92 29.61 -34.48
C GLY A 15 8.34 28.62 -33.46
N LEU A 16 8.00 27.41 -33.90
CA LEU A 16 7.45 26.37 -33.02
C LEU A 16 8.49 25.88 -32.02
N ALA A 17 9.74 25.68 -32.45
CA ALA A 17 10.85 25.33 -31.57
C ALA A 17 11.12 26.41 -30.51
N ALA A 18 11.05 27.69 -30.90
CA ALA A 18 11.22 28.80 -29.96
C ALA A 18 10.12 28.84 -28.88
N ILE A 19 8.87 28.57 -29.25
CA ILE A 19 7.75 28.51 -28.29
C ILE A 19 7.95 27.39 -27.28
N VAL A 20 8.31 26.19 -27.75
CA VAL A 20 8.57 25.03 -26.87
C VAL A 20 9.75 25.29 -25.93
N PHE A 21 10.79 25.97 -26.43
CA PHE A 21 11.95 26.30 -25.61
C PHE A 21 11.61 27.32 -24.52
N VAL A 22 10.86 28.37 -24.84
CA VAL A 22 10.43 29.40 -23.87
C VAL A 22 9.49 28.83 -22.82
N THR A 23 8.54 27.96 -23.18
CA THR A 23 7.64 27.33 -22.20
C THR A 23 8.38 26.36 -21.31
N GLY A 24 9.31 25.57 -21.85
CA GLY A 24 10.18 24.70 -21.07
C GLY A 24 11.04 25.47 -20.06
N LEU A 25 11.62 26.60 -20.47
CA LEU A 25 12.38 27.47 -19.58
C LEU A 25 11.50 28.09 -18.48
N GLY A 26 10.29 28.54 -18.84
CA GLY A 26 9.33 29.06 -17.87
C GLY A 26 8.96 28.03 -16.82
N PHE A 27 8.75 26.77 -17.22
CA PHE A 27 8.48 25.66 -16.30
C PHE A 27 9.68 25.26 -15.45
N TRP A 28 10.90 25.44 -15.96
CA TRP A 28 12.12 25.14 -15.21
C TRP A 28 12.44 26.21 -14.15
N VAL A 29 12.22 27.48 -14.48
CA VAL A 29 12.35 28.60 -13.54
C VAL A 29 11.21 28.59 -12.52
N TRP A 30 10.01 28.19 -12.95
CA TRP A 30 8.89 27.99 -12.05
C TRP A 30 9.03 26.63 -11.36
N ASN A 31 9.80 26.61 -10.28
CA ASN A 31 9.84 25.48 -9.35
C ASN A 31 8.84 25.74 -8.22
N PRO A 32 7.52 25.41 -8.39
CA PRO A 32 6.59 25.57 -7.29
C PRO A 32 7.03 24.63 -6.18
N GLU A 33 7.35 25.17 -5.00
CA GLU A 33 7.61 24.34 -3.84
C GLU A 33 6.42 23.38 -3.65
N PRO A 34 6.69 22.09 -3.41
CA PRO A 34 5.62 21.16 -3.10
C PRO A 34 4.86 21.74 -1.91
N PRO A 35 3.50 21.73 -1.93
CA PRO A 35 2.71 22.22 -0.82
C PRO A 35 3.19 21.49 0.42
N THR A 36 3.88 22.23 1.27
CA THR A 36 4.36 21.74 2.55
C THR A 36 3.11 21.58 3.38
N GLY A 37 2.51 20.38 3.30
CA GLY A 37 1.40 20.00 4.15
C GLY A 37 1.79 20.35 5.57
N GLY A 38 1.01 21.25 6.17
CA GLY A 38 1.32 21.89 7.43
C GLY A 38 1.80 20.88 8.46
N ARG A 39 3.09 20.96 8.79
CA ARG A 39 3.51 20.60 10.13
C ARG A 39 2.96 21.72 11.01
N GLU A 40 1.74 21.52 11.50
CA GLU A 40 1.33 22.20 12.72
C GLU A 40 2.34 21.76 13.78
N ASP A 41 3.24 22.67 14.13
CA ASP A 41 4.06 22.54 15.33
C ASP A 41 3.11 22.34 16.50
N LEU A 42 3.02 21.09 16.98
CA LEU A 42 2.32 20.76 18.21
C LEU A 42 3.04 21.50 19.35
N LYS A 43 2.53 22.69 19.67
CA LYS A 43 2.85 23.42 20.88
C LYS A 43 2.77 22.43 22.05
N PRO A 44 3.82 22.25 22.88
CA PRO A 44 3.74 21.42 24.06
C PRO A 44 2.82 22.12 25.06
N GLY A 45 1.53 21.87 24.92
CA GLY A 45 0.46 22.49 25.68
C GLY A 45 -0.54 21.41 26.05
N SER A 46 -0.53 21.06 27.33
CA SER A 46 -1.52 20.23 28.02
C SER A 46 -1.49 18.74 27.64
N SER A 47 -0.92 17.94 28.54
CA SER A 47 -1.24 16.53 28.65
C SER A 47 -2.77 16.34 28.57
N PRO A 48 -3.30 15.45 27.72
CA PRO A 48 -4.72 15.14 27.79
C PRO A 48 -4.98 14.54 29.17
N THR A 49 -5.74 15.25 30.00
CA THR A 49 -6.44 14.61 31.12
C THR A 49 -7.30 13.54 30.49
N ALA A 50 -6.86 12.29 30.61
CA ALA A 50 -7.68 11.15 30.26
C ALA A 50 -8.92 11.20 31.15
N THR A 51 -10.04 11.64 30.58
CA THR A 51 -11.35 11.40 31.17
C THR A 51 -11.55 9.89 31.12
N VAL A 52 -11.19 9.22 32.21
CA VAL A 52 -11.55 7.82 32.44
C VAL A 52 -13.08 7.79 32.42
N ALA A 53 -13.64 7.14 31.41
CA ALA A 53 -15.05 6.82 31.41
C ALA A 53 -15.35 6.04 32.69
N ALA A 54 -16.07 6.67 33.61
CA ALA A 54 -16.62 6.02 34.79
C ALA A 54 -17.55 4.92 34.30
N GLY A 55 -17.04 3.69 34.30
CA GLY A 55 -17.68 2.57 33.61
C GLY A 55 -17.17 1.20 34.01
N ARG A 56 -16.76 1.02 35.27
CA ARG A 56 -16.92 -0.22 36.04
C ARG A 56 -16.37 0.00 37.44
N GLU A 57 -17.23 -0.14 38.46
CA GLU A 57 -16.79 -0.43 39.82
C GLU A 57 -16.10 -1.79 39.81
N GLY A 58 -14.79 -1.75 39.64
CA GLY A 58 -13.88 -2.88 39.80
C GLY A 58 -12.59 -2.27 40.29
N GLN A 59 -12.16 -2.68 41.48
CA GLN A 59 -10.93 -2.25 42.11
C GLN A 59 -9.79 -2.19 41.08
N VAL A 60 -9.29 -0.99 40.80
CA VAL A 60 -8.20 -0.79 39.85
C VAL A 60 -6.97 -1.46 40.44
N ASP A 61 -6.56 -2.59 39.86
CA ASP A 61 -5.35 -3.30 40.22
C ASP A 61 -4.13 -2.55 39.67
N ILE A 62 -3.78 -1.47 40.37
CA ILE A 62 -2.60 -0.64 40.10
C ILE A 62 -1.32 -1.52 40.03
N PRO A 63 -1.10 -2.49 40.94
CA PRO A 63 0.01 -3.45 40.80
C PRO A 63 0.02 -4.22 39.48
N GLY A 64 -1.14 -4.73 39.03
CA GLY A 64 -1.27 -5.43 37.76
C GLY A 64 -0.93 -4.56 36.55
N ILE A 65 -1.36 -3.30 36.55
CA ILE A 65 -1.04 -2.33 35.48
C ILE A 65 0.46 -2.00 35.44
N VAL A 66 1.10 -1.82 36.59
CA VAL A 66 2.55 -1.56 36.68
C VAL A 66 3.37 -2.79 36.27
N ALA A 67 2.90 -4.00 36.58
CA ALA A 67 3.54 -5.24 36.15
C ALA A 67 3.38 -5.50 34.64
N ALA A 68 2.28 -5.04 34.03
CA ALA A 68 2.05 -5.14 32.59
C ALA A 68 2.85 -4.13 31.76
N ASN A 69 3.44 -3.11 32.40
CA ASN A 69 4.29 -2.14 31.71
C ASN A 69 5.59 -2.80 31.21
N ILE A 70 5.80 -2.77 29.90
CA ILE A 70 6.97 -3.33 29.22
C ILE A 70 8.32 -2.73 29.68
N PHE A 71 8.30 -1.55 30.29
CA PHE A 71 9.48 -0.87 30.84
C PHE A 71 9.63 -1.03 32.36
N SER A 72 8.82 -1.88 33.01
CA SER A 72 8.90 -2.10 34.45
C SER A 72 10.23 -2.75 34.86
N ALA A 73 10.92 -2.15 35.83
CA ALA A 73 12.21 -2.62 36.34
C ALA A 73 12.15 -4.01 37.01
N LYS A 74 10.94 -4.48 37.37
CA LYS A 74 10.71 -5.79 38.00
C LYS A 74 10.30 -6.88 36.99
N ARG A 75 10.47 -6.65 35.69
CA ARG A 75 10.09 -7.62 34.67
C ARG A 75 11.01 -8.85 34.74
N THR A 76 10.45 -9.98 35.16
CA THR A 76 11.09 -11.30 35.06
C THR A 76 10.79 -11.89 33.68
N ALA A 77 11.80 -12.39 32.98
CA ALA A 77 11.59 -13.10 31.73
C ALA A 77 10.74 -14.36 31.96
N PRO A 78 9.82 -14.72 31.04
CA PRO A 78 9.06 -15.95 31.16
C PRO A 78 10.00 -17.15 31.24
N SER A 79 9.73 -18.05 32.19
CA SER A 79 10.55 -19.23 32.48
C SER A 79 10.48 -20.30 31.39
N ARG A 80 9.52 -20.20 30.48
CA ARG A 80 9.41 -21.02 29.28
C ARG A 80 9.35 -20.13 28.05
N ARG A 81 10.21 -20.45 27.09
CA ARG A 81 10.03 -20.05 25.69
C ARG A 81 9.29 -21.18 24.99
N TYR A 82 8.70 -20.87 23.84
CA TYR A 82 7.94 -21.80 23.01
C TYR A 82 8.65 -23.18 22.93
N ASP A 83 7.97 -24.19 23.46
CA ASP A 83 8.38 -25.59 23.45
C ASP A 83 7.43 -26.35 22.52
N PRO A 84 7.85 -26.69 21.29
CA PRO A 84 6.97 -27.35 20.32
C PRO A 84 6.60 -28.78 20.72
N ALA A 85 7.23 -29.38 21.73
CA ALA A 85 6.97 -30.74 22.16
C ALA A 85 5.85 -30.87 23.22
N ASN A 86 5.30 -29.75 23.72
CA ASN A 86 4.33 -29.72 24.83
C ASN A 86 3.01 -29.05 24.41
N LEU A 87 2.43 -29.52 23.30
CA LEU A 87 1.18 -29.04 22.73
C LEU A 87 -0.08 -29.77 23.27
N ASP A 88 0.02 -30.50 24.38
CA ASP A 88 -1.10 -31.24 24.99
C ASP A 88 -2.04 -30.36 25.85
N GLY A 89 -2.15 -29.08 25.53
CA GLY A 89 -3.20 -28.19 26.04
C GLY A 89 -4.32 -28.04 25.01
N PRO A 90 -5.59 -27.83 25.43
CA PRO A 90 -6.69 -27.68 24.48
C PRO A 90 -6.47 -26.45 23.59
N ASP A 91 -6.39 -26.70 22.29
CA ASP A 91 -6.37 -25.76 21.17
C ASP A 91 -5.20 -24.77 21.04
N VAL A 92 -3.99 -25.31 20.95
CA VAL A 92 -3.04 -24.81 19.94
C VAL A 92 -2.81 -25.91 18.93
N SER A 93 -3.78 -26.06 18.01
CA SER A 93 -3.53 -26.65 16.71
C SER A 93 -2.37 -25.86 16.09
N SER A 94 -1.18 -26.43 16.23
CA SER A 94 -0.06 -26.09 15.38
C SER A 94 -0.50 -26.49 13.99
N GLY A 95 -1.11 -25.54 13.29
CA GLY A 95 -1.18 -25.59 11.86
C GLY A 95 0.26 -25.75 11.39
N ALA A 96 0.62 -26.98 11.01
CA ALA A 96 1.41 -27.14 9.81
C ALA A 96 0.92 -26.10 8.79
N PRO A 97 1.78 -25.49 7.97
CA PRO A 97 1.28 -24.67 6.89
C PRO A 97 0.31 -25.56 6.12
N ASP A 98 -0.98 -25.33 6.36
CA ASP A 98 -2.05 -25.94 5.61
C ASP A 98 -1.67 -25.47 4.22
N MET A 99 -1.34 -26.43 3.36
CA MET A 99 -1.21 -26.17 1.95
C MET A 99 -2.58 -25.66 1.59
N ALA A 100 -2.76 -24.35 1.73
CA ALA A 100 -4.02 -23.67 1.63
C ALA A 100 -4.57 -24.15 0.32
N MET A 101 -5.69 -24.89 0.38
CA MET A 101 -6.40 -25.31 -0.81
C MET A 101 -6.47 -24.07 -1.68
N GLU A 102 -5.71 -24.11 -2.77
CA GLU A 102 -5.68 -23.08 -3.78
C GLU A 102 -7.13 -22.75 -4.06
N SER A 103 -7.58 -21.56 -3.63
CA SER A 103 -8.83 -21.01 -4.13
C SER A 103 -8.77 -21.24 -5.64
N PRO A 104 -9.72 -21.97 -6.25
CA PRO A 104 -9.61 -22.34 -7.64
C PRO A 104 -9.32 -21.05 -8.41
N PRO A 105 -8.21 -20.95 -9.14
CA PRO A 105 -7.83 -19.71 -9.79
C PRO A 105 -9.05 -19.27 -10.58
N GLN A 106 -9.51 -18.05 -10.36
CA GLN A 106 -10.45 -17.44 -11.30
C GLN A 106 -9.67 -17.37 -12.61
N VAL A 107 -9.86 -18.39 -13.44
CA VAL A 107 -8.96 -18.74 -14.54
C VAL A 107 -8.78 -17.49 -15.41
N GLY A 108 -7.56 -16.95 -15.38
CA GLY A 108 -7.17 -15.81 -16.19
C GLY A 108 -7.26 -14.42 -15.55
N LEU A 109 -7.61 -14.25 -14.26
CA LEU A 109 -7.48 -12.96 -13.56
C LEU A 109 -6.21 -12.92 -12.70
N PRO A 110 -5.43 -11.81 -12.71
CA PRO A 110 -4.25 -11.68 -11.86
C PRO A 110 -4.65 -11.58 -10.39
N GLN A 111 -3.86 -12.18 -9.50
CA GLN A 111 -4.11 -12.19 -8.07
C GLN A 111 -3.53 -10.93 -7.41
N LEU A 112 -4.29 -10.32 -6.50
CA LEU A 112 -3.88 -9.14 -5.73
C LEU A 112 -3.59 -9.52 -4.27
N PHE A 113 -2.33 -9.40 -3.87
CA PHE A 113 -1.90 -9.66 -2.49
C PHE A 113 -2.01 -8.44 -1.58
N GLY A 114 -1.84 -7.24 -2.14
CA GLY A 114 -1.87 -6.01 -1.33
C GLY A 114 -1.50 -4.77 -2.10
N THR A 115 -1.58 -3.63 -1.44
CA THR A 115 -1.12 -2.34 -1.97
C THR A 115 -0.14 -1.68 -1.00
N VAL A 116 0.81 -0.94 -1.56
CA VAL A 116 1.86 -0.22 -0.82
C VAL A 116 1.85 1.22 -1.29
N VAL A 117 1.87 2.17 -0.35
CA VAL A 117 1.97 3.60 -0.65
C VAL A 117 3.37 4.07 -0.28
N GLY A 118 4.09 4.62 -1.25
CA GLY A 118 5.45 5.16 -1.04
C GLY A 118 5.65 6.53 -1.69
N PRO A 119 6.87 7.08 -1.64
CA PRO A 119 7.20 8.39 -2.23
C PRO A 119 6.90 8.47 -3.73
N ALA A 120 6.93 7.33 -4.40
CA ALA A 120 6.68 7.21 -5.84
C ALA A 120 5.22 6.90 -6.18
N GLY A 121 4.31 6.99 -5.20
CA GLY A 121 2.87 6.73 -5.36
C GLY A 121 2.41 5.38 -4.84
N ALA A 122 1.15 5.04 -5.15
CA ALA A 122 0.55 3.76 -4.81
C ALA A 122 1.00 2.66 -5.79
N MET A 123 1.35 1.50 -5.25
CA MET A 123 1.77 0.31 -5.98
C MET A 123 0.96 -0.89 -5.51
N ALA A 124 0.72 -1.85 -6.41
CA ALA A 124 0.02 -3.08 -6.13
C ALA A 124 0.98 -4.27 -6.21
N LEU A 125 0.97 -5.14 -5.20
CA LEU A 125 1.66 -6.44 -5.24
C LEU A 125 0.72 -7.45 -5.88
N MET A 126 1.02 -7.84 -7.12
CA MET A 126 0.19 -8.74 -7.91
C MET A 126 1.00 -9.88 -8.50
N GLN A 127 0.34 -11.01 -8.72
CA GLN A 127 0.86 -12.12 -9.52
C GLN A 127 -0.04 -12.30 -10.74
N GLY A 128 0.57 -12.60 -11.88
CA GLY A 128 -0.12 -12.81 -13.14
C GLY A 128 -0.75 -14.19 -13.15
N ASP A 129 -0.42 -14.97 -14.17
CA ASP A 129 -0.65 -16.40 -14.10
C ASP A 129 0.28 -17.00 -13.03
N SER A 130 -0.15 -18.03 -12.29
CA SER A 130 0.69 -18.74 -11.32
C SER A 130 1.98 -19.27 -11.97
N SER A 131 1.97 -19.49 -13.29
CA SER A 131 3.14 -19.86 -14.09
C SER A 131 4.15 -18.74 -14.37
N ASP A 132 3.79 -17.46 -14.19
CA ASP A 132 4.67 -16.30 -14.46
C ASP A 132 5.71 -16.04 -13.35
N GLY A 133 5.71 -16.85 -12.29
CA GLY A 133 6.62 -16.75 -11.16
C GLY A 133 6.08 -15.88 -10.01
N PRO A 134 6.95 -15.40 -9.10
CA PRO A 134 6.52 -14.74 -7.87
C PRO A 134 5.84 -13.40 -8.15
N GLY A 135 4.97 -12.99 -7.21
CA GLY A 135 4.30 -11.69 -7.26
C GLY A 135 5.27 -10.51 -7.31
N ARG A 136 4.93 -9.48 -8.09
CA ARG A 136 5.74 -8.27 -8.31
C ARG A 136 4.94 -7.02 -7.99
N LEU A 137 5.66 -5.92 -7.74
CA LEU A 137 5.04 -4.61 -7.56
C LEU A 137 4.78 -3.96 -8.92
N PHE A 138 3.56 -3.46 -9.10
CA PHE A 138 3.12 -2.76 -10.29
C PHE A 138 2.48 -1.42 -9.95
N ARG A 139 2.55 -0.48 -10.89
CA ARG A 139 2.02 0.89 -10.81
C ARG A 139 0.83 1.08 -11.76
N GLU A 140 0.14 2.20 -11.59
CA GLU A 140 -0.84 2.65 -12.59
C GLU A 140 -0.16 2.80 -13.96
N GLY A 141 -0.78 2.19 -14.98
CA GLY A 141 -0.28 2.17 -16.34
C GLY A 141 0.50 0.90 -16.71
N ASP A 142 1.02 0.15 -15.74
CA ASP A 142 1.79 -1.08 -15.96
C ASP A 142 0.91 -2.21 -16.51
N ARG A 143 1.57 -3.21 -17.11
CA ARG A 143 0.92 -4.40 -17.68
C ARG A 143 1.33 -5.68 -16.95
N ILE A 144 0.36 -6.57 -16.78
CA ILE A 144 0.50 -7.92 -16.24
C ILE A 144 -0.25 -8.88 -17.15
N GLY A 145 0.48 -9.67 -17.94
CA GLY A 145 -0.10 -10.46 -19.02
C GLY A 145 -0.93 -9.60 -19.99
N GLN A 146 -2.22 -9.93 -20.13
CA GLN A 146 -3.17 -9.19 -20.98
C GLN A 146 -3.88 -8.03 -20.26
N PHE A 147 -3.56 -7.78 -18.99
CA PHE A 147 -4.21 -6.76 -18.18
C PHE A 147 -3.32 -5.52 -18.06
N ARG A 148 -3.95 -4.35 -18.06
CA ARG A 148 -3.31 -3.07 -17.73
C ARG A 148 -3.90 -2.53 -16.44
N ILE A 149 -3.06 -2.06 -15.53
CA ILE A 149 -3.49 -1.44 -14.30
C ILE A 149 -3.97 -0.03 -14.61
N VAL A 150 -5.23 0.23 -14.28
CA VAL A 150 -5.87 1.52 -14.48
C VAL A 150 -5.75 2.39 -13.24
N LYS A 151 -5.98 1.79 -12.06
CA LYS A 151 -6.00 2.53 -10.80
C LYS A 151 -5.67 1.62 -9.62
N VAL A 152 -4.83 2.10 -8.70
CA VAL A 152 -4.52 1.42 -7.44
C VAL A 152 -5.27 2.11 -6.31
N LYS A 153 -6.19 1.40 -5.65
CA LYS A 153 -6.89 1.86 -4.44
C LYS A 153 -6.28 1.17 -3.21
N THR A 154 -6.68 1.59 -2.01
CA THR A 154 -6.16 1.03 -0.74
C THR A 154 -6.36 -0.50 -0.64
N ASN A 155 -7.53 -1.01 -1.02
CA ASN A 155 -7.90 -2.42 -0.82
C ASN A 155 -8.31 -3.13 -2.12
N SER A 156 -8.04 -2.51 -3.27
CA SER A 156 -8.41 -3.08 -4.57
C SER A 156 -7.61 -2.42 -5.70
N VAL A 157 -7.56 -3.10 -6.83
CA VAL A 157 -6.93 -2.59 -8.05
C VAL A 157 -7.92 -2.71 -9.19
N ILE A 158 -8.04 -1.65 -9.96
CA ILE A 158 -8.81 -1.66 -11.20
C ILE A 158 -7.87 -2.01 -12.33
N VAL A 159 -8.18 -3.11 -13.03
CA VAL A 159 -7.47 -3.55 -14.23
C VAL A 159 -8.38 -3.47 -15.46
N SER A 160 -7.79 -3.28 -16.64
CA SER A 160 -8.48 -3.42 -17.92
C SER A 160 -7.86 -4.57 -18.70
N GLY A 161 -8.69 -5.52 -19.14
CA GLY A 161 -8.27 -6.68 -19.93
C GLY A 161 -9.26 -7.01 -21.06
N PRO A 162 -9.18 -8.23 -21.63
CA PRO A 162 -10.00 -8.64 -22.77
C PRO A 162 -11.52 -8.59 -22.52
N SER A 163 -11.93 -8.88 -21.29
CA SER A 163 -13.31 -8.86 -20.82
C SER A 163 -13.77 -7.47 -20.33
N GLY A 164 -12.94 -6.44 -20.47
CA GLY A 164 -13.23 -5.08 -20.04
C GLY A 164 -12.54 -4.71 -18.73
N ARG A 165 -13.15 -3.77 -17.99
CA ARG A 165 -12.59 -3.24 -16.75
C ARG A 165 -13.12 -4.03 -15.55
N VAL A 166 -12.21 -4.55 -14.73
CA VAL A 166 -12.53 -5.37 -13.55
C VAL A 166 -11.82 -4.79 -12.34
N GLU A 167 -12.50 -4.77 -11.20
CA GLU A 167 -11.93 -4.41 -9.91
C GLU A 167 -11.59 -5.68 -9.14
N ILE A 168 -10.31 -5.85 -8.81
CA ILE A 168 -9.79 -6.99 -8.08
C ILE A 168 -9.59 -6.55 -6.62
N PRO A 169 -10.35 -7.10 -5.66
CA PRO A 169 -10.15 -6.81 -4.24
C PRO A 169 -8.89 -7.50 -3.72
N VAL A 170 -8.27 -6.94 -2.68
CA VAL A 170 -7.20 -7.64 -1.94
C VAL A 170 -7.81 -8.90 -1.33
N GLU A 171 -7.15 -10.04 -1.54
CA GLU A 171 -7.57 -11.31 -0.98
C GLU A 171 -7.45 -11.26 0.53
N ARG A 172 -8.56 -10.92 1.19
CA ARG A 172 -8.69 -11.06 2.63
C ARG A 172 -9.07 -12.51 2.88
N ASN A 173 -8.17 -13.27 3.49
CA ASN A 173 -8.51 -14.55 4.11
C ASN A 173 -9.83 -14.36 4.87
N ARG A 174 -10.93 -14.88 4.32
CA ARG A 174 -12.21 -14.91 5.01
C ARG A 174 -12.04 -15.91 6.14
N THR A 175 -11.65 -15.42 7.30
CA THR A 175 -11.79 -16.13 8.55
C THR A 175 -13.25 -16.53 8.67
N GLY A 176 -13.50 -17.84 8.80
CA GLY A 176 -14.82 -18.45 8.75
C GLY A 176 -15.81 -17.85 9.74
N ALA A 177 -17.04 -17.72 9.25
CA ALA A 177 -18.28 -17.68 10.02
C ALA A 177 -19.21 -18.59 9.21
N GLN A 178 -19.79 -19.68 9.70
CA GLN A 178 -19.98 -20.27 11.02
C GLN A 178 -19.93 -21.79 10.88
#